data_AF-A0A356BWH7-F1
#
_entry.id   AF-A0A356BWH7-F1
#
_cell.length_a   1.000
_cell.length_b   1.000
_cell.length_c   1.000
_cell.angle_alpha   90.00
_cell.angle_beta   90.00
_cell.angle_gamma   90.00
#
_symmetry.space_group_name_H-M   'P 1'
#
loop_
_entity.id
_entity.type
_entity.pdbx_description
1 polymer ?
#
loop_
_entity_poly.entity_id
_entity_poly.type
_entity_poly.pdbx_seq_one_letter_code
_entity_poly.pdbx_strand_id
1 'polypeptide(L)'
;DFELAHKLGAIINLDDLTDVDYIDKLPSIPETICLRYNPGGNFSISNEIMDTPGEAKYGMTRPQLKAAVEQLLVIGVCQFGLHAFLASNTRENDYYPTLAKILFELVRDLHAETGAHFTFVNLSGGIGVPYHPSQEPADIMTIGAGVKRAFDEVLVPAGLGHLAIVAELGRFMLA
;
A
#
# COMPACT_ATOMS: atom_id res chain seq x y z
N ASP A 1 -6.59 -20.75 -4.15
CA ASP A 1 -6.32 -19.76 -3.07
C ASP A 1 -7.33 -18.63 -3.02
N PHE A 2 -7.54 -17.85 -4.09
CA PHE A 2 -8.54 -16.76 -4.09
C PHE A 2 -9.96 -17.21 -3.73
N GLU A 3 -10.42 -18.36 -4.21
CA GLU A 3 -11.74 -18.89 -3.83
C GLU A 3 -11.85 -19.17 -2.33
N LEU A 4 -10.79 -19.74 -1.72
CA LEU A 4 -10.76 -20.00 -0.28
C LEU A 4 -10.69 -18.69 0.51
N ALA A 5 -9.86 -17.73 0.10
CA ALA A 5 -9.77 -16.41 0.71
C ALA A 5 -11.13 -15.69 0.68
N HIS A 6 -11.80 -15.72 -0.48
CA HIS A 6 -13.14 -15.16 -0.66
C HIS A 6 -14.17 -15.83 0.25
N LYS A 7 -14.17 -17.17 0.31
CA LYS A 7 -15.04 -17.94 1.21
C LYS A 7 -14.83 -17.60 2.68
N LEU A 8 -13.61 -17.27 3.07
CA LEU A 8 -13.26 -16.86 4.44
C LEU A 8 -13.53 -15.38 4.73
N GLY A 9 -13.97 -14.60 3.74
CA GLY A 9 -14.17 -13.17 3.88
C GLY A 9 -12.87 -12.38 4.04
N ALA A 10 -11.74 -12.93 3.56
CA ALA A 10 -10.46 -12.26 3.58
C ALA A 10 -10.37 -11.18 2.49
N ILE A 11 -9.66 -10.09 2.77
CA ILE A 11 -9.29 -9.11 1.75
C ILE A 11 -8.26 -9.73 0.83
N ILE A 12 -8.55 -9.80 -0.47
CA ILE A 12 -7.62 -10.30 -1.48
C ILE A 12 -6.74 -9.14 -1.94
N ASN A 13 -5.42 -9.29 -1.79
CA ASN A 13 -4.41 -8.34 -2.26
C ASN A 13 -3.82 -8.84 -3.57
N LEU A 14 -4.13 -8.17 -4.68
CA LEU A 14 -3.65 -8.54 -6.02
C LEU A 14 -2.25 -8.02 -6.24
N ASP A 15 -1.41 -8.87 -6.80
CA ASP A 15 0.02 -8.66 -6.93
C ASP A 15 0.41 -8.33 -8.38
N ASP A 16 -0.35 -8.84 -9.37
CA ASP A 16 -0.13 -8.56 -10.79
C ASP A 16 -1.46 -8.24 -11.52
N LEU A 17 -1.38 -7.49 -12.63
CA LEU A 17 -2.57 -7.14 -13.42
C LEU A 17 -3.34 -8.39 -13.88
N THR A 18 -2.65 -9.50 -14.16
CA THR A 18 -3.28 -10.77 -14.56
C THR A 18 -4.10 -11.41 -13.43
N ASP A 19 -3.93 -10.99 -12.17
CA ASP A 19 -4.73 -11.49 -11.06
C ASP A 19 -6.22 -11.08 -11.19
N VAL A 20 -6.49 -9.98 -11.90
CA VAL A 20 -7.86 -9.49 -12.16
C VAL A 20 -8.70 -10.54 -12.89
N ASP A 21 -8.09 -11.33 -13.78
CA ASP A 21 -8.75 -12.40 -14.54
C ASP A 21 -9.32 -13.53 -13.66
N TYR A 22 -8.90 -13.61 -12.40
CA TYR A 22 -9.43 -14.59 -11.46
C TYR A 22 -10.59 -14.06 -10.62
N ILE A 23 -10.79 -12.74 -10.53
CA ILE A 23 -11.86 -12.15 -9.73
C ILE A 23 -13.23 -12.49 -10.32
N ASP A 24 -13.37 -12.44 -11.65
CA ASP A 24 -14.61 -12.80 -12.35
C ASP A 24 -14.91 -14.32 -12.31
N LYS A 25 -13.93 -15.13 -11.90
CA LYS A 25 -14.07 -16.59 -11.74
C LYS A 25 -14.52 -16.99 -10.34
N LEU A 26 -14.62 -16.04 -9.40
CA LEU A 26 -15.09 -16.30 -8.05
C LEU A 26 -16.60 -16.55 -8.03
N PRO A 27 -17.13 -17.30 -7.04
CA PRO A 27 -18.56 -17.59 -6.95
C PRO A 27 -19.43 -16.34 -6.72
N SER A 28 -18.82 -15.24 -6.25
CA SER A 28 -19.41 -13.91 -6.20
C SER A 28 -18.31 -12.85 -6.17
N ILE A 29 -18.66 -11.61 -6.48
CA ILE A 29 -17.70 -10.50 -6.51
C ILE A 29 -17.35 -10.10 -5.07
N PRO A 30 -16.06 -10.04 -4.70
CA PRO A 30 -15.63 -9.49 -3.42
C PRO A 30 -16.01 -8.01 -3.30
N GLU A 31 -16.52 -7.61 -2.13
CA GLU A 31 -16.87 -6.20 -1.89
C GLU A 31 -15.62 -5.30 -1.94
N THR A 32 -14.50 -5.80 -1.42
CA THR A 32 -13.23 -5.07 -1.29
C THR A 32 -12.10 -5.84 -1.95
N ILE A 33 -11.31 -5.15 -2.79
CA ILE A 33 -10.06 -5.65 -3.35
C ILE A 33 -8.91 -4.71 -2.98
N CYS A 34 -7.78 -5.28 -2.57
CA CYS A 34 -6.55 -4.54 -2.36
C CYS A 34 -5.61 -4.71 -3.56
N LEU A 35 -4.89 -3.65 -3.93
CA LEU A 35 -3.94 -3.68 -5.04
C LEU A 35 -2.54 -3.36 -4.51
N ARG A 36 -1.57 -4.21 -4.83
CA ARG A 36 -0.17 -3.95 -4.47
C ARG A 36 0.47 -3.04 -5.50
N TYR A 37 0.97 -1.89 -5.04
CA TYR A 37 1.77 -0.99 -5.83
C TYR A 37 3.24 -1.38 -5.82
N ASN A 38 3.86 -1.24 -7.00
CA ASN A 38 5.30 -1.24 -7.18
C ASN A 38 5.69 -0.03 -8.05
N PRO A 39 6.53 0.89 -7.56
CA PRO A 39 6.96 2.05 -8.35
C PRO A 39 7.85 1.67 -9.55
N GLY A 40 8.50 0.50 -9.52
CA GLY A 40 9.55 0.11 -10.46
C GLY A 40 10.79 1.02 -10.39
N GLY A 41 11.85 0.65 -11.11
CA GLY A 41 13.04 1.49 -11.33
C GLY A 41 13.80 1.92 -10.05
N ASN A 42 14.73 2.88 -10.20
CA ASN A 42 15.48 3.51 -9.10
C ASN A 42 14.55 4.44 -8.30
N PHE A 43 13.63 3.86 -7.55
CA PHE A 43 12.84 4.63 -6.59
C PHE A 43 13.72 4.97 -5.39
N SER A 44 14.03 6.26 -5.24
CA SER A 44 14.84 6.80 -4.16
C SER A 44 13.96 7.55 -3.16
N ILE A 45 14.01 7.14 -1.90
CA ILE A 45 13.52 7.92 -0.77
C ILE A 45 14.76 8.61 -0.17
N SER A 46 14.68 9.93 0.02
CA SER A 46 15.65 10.71 0.82
C SER A 46 17.15 10.53 0.47
N ASN A 47 17.51 10.60 -0.82
CA ASN A 47 18.90 10.50 -1.32
C ASN A 47 19.65 9.19 -1.02
N GLU A 48 19.02 8.21 -0.38
CA GLU A 48 19.58 6.87 -0.23
C GLU A 48 19.04 5.97 -1.34
N ILE A 49 19.95 5.23 -1.98
CA ILE A 49 19.61 4.16 -2.92
C ILE A 49 19.01 3.04 -2.06
N MET A 50 17.71 3.08 -1.83
CA MET A 50 16.98 1.94 -1.30
C MET A 50 17.01 0.82 -2.35
N ASP A 51 17.20 -0.42 -1.88
CA ASP A 51 17.23 -1.66 -2.66
C ASP A 51 16.44 -1.54 -3.95
N THR A 52 17.13 -1.62 -5.09
CA THR A 52 16.64 -1.34 -6.45
C THR A 52 15.19 -1.82 -6.64
N PRO A 53 14.18 -0.94 -6.54
CA PRO A 53 12.78 -1.36 -6.59
C PRO A 53 12.41 -1.99 -7.94
N GLY A 54 13.23 -1.74 -8.97
CA GLY A 54 13.18 -2.42 -10.27
C GLY A 54 13.42 -3.94 -10.26
N GLU A 55 13.94 -4.55 -9.19
CA GLU A 55 14.03 -6.02 -9.05
C GLU A 55 12.87 -6.63 -8.26
N ALA A 56 11.97 -5.81 -7.70
CA ALA A 56 10.81 -6.31 -6.98
C ALA A 56 9.88 -7.05 -7.94
N LYS A 57 9.78 -8.38 -7.74
CA LYS A 57 8.96 -9.30 -8.54
C LYS A 57 7.45 -9.11 -8.39
N TYR A 58 7.04 -8.23 -7.48
CA TYR A 58 5.69 -8.19 -6.93
C TYR A 58 5.10 -6.80 -7.03
N GLY A 59 3.80 -6.72 -7.31
CA GLY A 59 3.05 -5.47 -7.40
C GLY A 59 2.98 -4.89 -8.81
N MET A 60 2.04 -3.97 -8.96
CA MET A 60 1.69 -3.31 -10.21
C MET A 60 2.32 -1.92 -10.31
N THR A 61 2.83 -1.57 -11.49
CA THR A 61 3.14 -0.18 -11.84
C THR A 61 1.89 0.69 -11.82
N ARG A 62 2.04 2.03 -11.76
CA ARG A 62 0.87 2.92 -11.79
C ARG A 62 -0.03 2.69 -13.04
N PRO A 63 0.48 2.59 -14.28
CA PRO A 63 -0.38 2.28 -15.42
C PRO A 63 -1.17 0.98 -15.25
N GLN A 64 -0.54 -0.06 -14.70
CA GLN A 64 -1.22 -1.33 -14.39
C GLN A 64 -2.27 -1.18 -13.30
N LEU A 65 -2.00 -0.43 -12.23
CA LEU A 65 -2.98 -0.13 -11.17
C LEU A 65 -4.23 0.54 -11.74
N LYS A 66 -4.07 1.53 -12.62
CA LYS A 66 -5.20 2.19 -13.27
C LYS A 66 -6.04 1.19 -14.06
N ALA A 67 -5.38 0.40 -14.90
CA ALA A 67 -6.04 -0.62 -15.71
C ALA A 67 -6.76 -1.66 -14.84
N ALA A 68 -6.15 -2.09 -13.72
CA ALA A 68 -6.76 -3.02 -12.78
C ALA A 68 -8.00 -2.41 -12.12
N VAL A 69 -7.91 -1.17 -11.63
CA VAL A 69 -9.06 -0.46 -11.02
C VAL A 69 -10.22 -0.34 -12.02
N GLU A 70 -9.95 0.09 -13.26
CA GLU A 70 -10.98 0.22 -14.30
C GLU A 70 -11.64 -1.11 -14.63
N GLN A 71 -10.87 -2.20 -14.74
CA GLN A 71 -11.43 -3.55 -14.97
C GLN A 71 -12.25 -4.05 -13.77
N LEU A 72 -11.76 -3.85 -12.55
CA LEU A 72 -12.45 -4.28 -11.33
C LEU A 72 -13.74 -3.50 -11.09
N LEU A 73 -13.79 -2.22 -11.46
CA LEU A 73 -15.03 -1.43 -11.46
C LEU A 73 -16.06 -2.02 -12.44
N VAL A 74 -15.65 -2.46 -13.63
CA VAL A 74 -16.52 -3.13 -14.60
C VAL A 74 -17.04 -4.47 -14.07
N ILE A 75 -16.18 -5.24 -13.38
CA ILE A 75 -16.56 -6.50 -12.72
C ILE A 75 -17.56 -6.25 -11.57
N GLY A 76 -17.56 -5.06 -10.98
CA GLY A 76 -18.51 -4.65 -9.94
C GLY A 76 -17.92 -4.60 -8.52
N VAL A 77 -16.60 -4.57 -8.39
CA VAL A 77 -15.94 -4.33 -7.09
C VAL A 77 -16.29 -2.93 -6.58
N CYS A 78 -16.68 -2.84 -5.31
CA CYS A 78 -17.21 -1.60 -4.74
C CYS A 78 -16.17 -0.79 -3.95
N GLN A 79 -15.20 -1.45 -3.32
CA GLN A 79 -14.22 -0.81 -2.44
C GLN A 79 -12.79 -1.23 -2.79
N PHE A 80 -11.86 -0.28 -2.68
CA PHE A 80 -10.47 -0.48 -3.04
C PHE A 80 -9.52 -0.17 -1.88
N GLY A 81 -8.52 -1.02 -1.73
CA GLY A 81 -7.34 -0.76 -0.91
C GLY A 81 -6.10 -0.59 -1.77
N LEU A 82 -5.14 0.19 -1.29
CA LEU A 82 -3.81 0.25 -1.86
C LEU A 82 -2.78 -0.27 -0.85
N HIS A 83 -1.85 -1.11 -1.29
CA HIS A 83 -0.79 -1.67 -0.47
C HIS A 83 0.57 -1.44 -1.11
N ALA A 84 1.62 -1.15 -0.33
CA ALA A 84 2.99 -1.29 -0.83
C ALA A 84 3.97 -1.70 0.26
N PHE A 85 4.99 -2.46 -0.15
CA PHE A 85 6.12 -2.85 0.68
C PHE A 85 7.40 -2.63 -0.11
N LEU A 86 8.20 -1.63 0.28
CA LEU A 86 9.37 -1.19 -0.49
C LEU A 86 10.71 -1.45 0.20
N ALA A 87 10.74 -1.53 1.54
CA ALA A 87 11.96 -1.76 2.29
C ALA A 87 11.67 -2.48 3.62
N SER A 88 12.69 -3.16 4.16
CA SER A 88 12.62 -3.84 5.46
C SER A 88 13.65 -3.25 6.41
N ASN A 89 13.30 -3.21 7.70
CA ASN A 89 14.21 -2.81 8.78
C ASN A 89 14.82 -1.40 8.64
N THR A 90 14.07 -0.48 8.06
CA THR A 90 14.40 0.96 8.03
C THR A 90 14.31 1.54 9.44
N ARG A 91 15.37 2.20 9.91
CA ARG A 91 15.43 2.76 11.27
C ARG A 91 15.28 4.28 11.29
N GLU A 92 15.32 4.88 10.11
CA GLU A 92 15.13 6.29 9.86
C GLU A 92 13.65 6.64 10.03
N ASN A 93 13.36 7.69 10.80
CA ASN A 93 12.00 8.06 11.14
C ASN A 93 11.21 8.68 9.96
N ASP A 94 11.88 8.99 8.84
CA ASP A 94 11.31 9.67 7.67
C ASP A 94 10.91 8.71 6.53
N TYR A 95 11.41 7.47 6.53
CA TYR A 95 11.05 6.46 5.52
C TYR A 95 9.54 6.23 5.42
N TYR A 96 8.92 5.84 6.54
CA TYR A 96 7.51 5.43 6.56
C TYR A 96 6.55 6.61 6.27
N PRO A 97 6.77 7.84 6.79
CA PRO A 97 6.04 9.02 6.34
C PRO A 97 6.20 9.33 4.85
N THR A 98 7.38 9.12 4.28
CA THR A 98 7.62 9.35 2.85
C THR A 98 6.87 8.34 1.99
N LEU A 99 6.93 7.06 2.35
CA LEU A 99 6.11 6.01 1.73
C LEU A 99 4.63 6.35 1.80
N ALA A 100 4.14 6.74 2.98
CA ALA A 100 2.74 7.11 3.18
C ALA A 100 2.32 8.25 2.24
N LYS A 101 3.11 9.33 2.15
CA LYS A 101 2.81 10.45 1.25
C LYS A 101 2.67 10.01 -0.21
N ILE A 102 3.60 9.19 -0.69
CA ILE A 102 3.60 8.67 -2.06
C ILE A 102 2.33 7.84 -2.33
N LEU A 103 1.95 6.96 -1.41
CA LEU A 103 0.74 6.14 -1.57
C LEU A 103 -0.54 6.98 -1.46
N PHE A 104 -0.56 8.00 -0.61
CA PHE A 104 -1.70 8.91 -0.50
C PHE A 104 -1.92 9.72 -1.77
N GLU A 105 -0.84 10.23 -2.37
CA GLU A 105 -0.89 10.94 -3.65
C GLU A 105 -1.38 10.00 -4.76
N LEU A 106 -0.88 8.77 -4.77
CA LEU A 106 -1.29 7.74 -5.72
C LEU A 106 -2.79 7.40 -5.61
N VAL A 107 -3.30 7.23 -4.39
CA VAL A 107 -4.73 6.98 -4.14
C VAL A 107 -5.57 8.19 -4.54
N ARG A 108 -5.16 9.41 -4.18
CA ARG A 108 -5.83 10.65 -4.61
C ARG A 108 -5.98 10.68 -6.13
N ASP A 109 -4.89 10.41 -6.85
CA ASP A 109 -4.88 10.49 -8.30
C ASP A 109 -5.73 9.38 -8.93
N LEU A 110 -5.62 8.13 -8.45
CA LEU A 110 -6.47 7.02 -8.92
C LEU A 110 -7.96 7.29 -8.64
N HIS A 111 -8.29 7.78 -7.46
CA HIS A 111 -9.65 8.15 -7.08
C HIS A 111 -10.22 9.22 -8.03
N ALA A 112 -9.48 10.29 -8.28
CA ALA A 112 -9.90 11.37 -9.18
C ALA A 112 -10.03 10.91 -10.64
N GLU A 113 -9.14 10.03 -11.11
CA GLU A 113 -9.15 9.55 -12.49
C GLU A 113 -10.23 8.51 -12.80
N THR A 114 -10.55 7.64 -11.85
CA THR A 114 -11.40 6.46 -12.07
C THR A 114 -12.76 6.54 -11.38
N GLY A 115 -12.89 7.41 -10.37
CA GLY A 115 -14.07 7.44 -9.49
C GLY A 115 -14.12 6.28 -8.49
N ALA A 116 -13.08 5.45 -8.40
CA ALA A 116 -13.03 4.32 -7.48
C ALA A 116 -13.12 4.73 -6.01
N HIS A 117 -13.88 3.99 -5.22
CA HIS A 117 -14.03 4.26 -3.79
C HIS A 117 -12.90 3.56 -3.00
N PHE A 118 -11.84 4.31 -2.69
CA PHE A 118 -10.75 3.81 -1.84
C PHE A 118 -11.10 3.96 -0.36
N THR A 119 -10.93 2.89 0.42
CA THR A 119 -11.32 2.86 1.84
C THR A 119 -10.15 2.68 2.79
N PHE A 120 -8.98 2.22 2.31
CA PHE A 120 -7.78 2.14 3.12
C PHE A 120 -6.48 2.21 2.31
N VAL A 121 -5.41 2.60 2.99
CA VAL A 121 -4.03 2.50 2.52
C VAL A 121 -3.23 1.67 3.51
N ASN A 122 -2.67 0.57 3.04
CA ASN A 122 -1.82 -0.35 3.79
C ASN A 122 -0.35 -0.06 3.48
N LEU A 123 0.34 0.48 4.48
CA LEU A 123 1.75 0.85 4.44
C LEU A 123 2.69 -0.35 4.69
N SER A 124 2.13 -1.56 4.81
CA SER A 124 2.84 -2.81 5.08
C SER A 124 3.79 -2.71 6.30
N GLY A 125 4.85 -3.50 6.29
CA GLY A 125 5.94 -3.47 7.27
C GLY A 125 7.01 -2.45 6.92
N GLY A 126 8.20 -2.62 7.52
CA GLY A 126 9.39 -1.86 7.14
C GLY A 126 10.05 -1.12 8.30
N ILE A 127 9.30 -0.77 9.34
CA ILE A 127 9.84 -0.18 10.56
C ILE A 127 10.79 -1.18 11.23
N GLY A 128 12.02 -0.74 11.45
CA GLY A 128 13.12 -1.54 11.95
C GLY A 128 13.28 -1.51 13.46
N VAL A 129 14.12 -2.42 13.93
CA VAL A 129 14.52 -2.56 15.33
C VAL A 129 16.04 -2.58 15.42
N PRO A 130 16.63 -2.13 16.54
CA PRO A 130 18.07 -2.22 16.72
C PRO A 130 18.47 -3.69 16.94
N TYR A 131 19.45 -4.18 16.19
CA TYR A 131 20.09 -5.48 16.42
C TYR A 131 21.32 -5.40 17.32
N HIS A 132 21.91 -4.21 17.44
CA HIS A 132 23.05 -3.95 18.30
C HIS A 132 22.74 -2.83 19.31
N PRO A 133 23.31 -2.87 20.52
CA PRO A 133 23.06 -1.85 21.55
C PRO A 133 23.43 -0.42 21.13
N SER A 134 24.30 -0.25 20.15
CA SER A 134 24.71 1.05 19.62
C SER A 134 23.76 1.62 18.56
N GLN A 135 22.76 0.86 18.14
CA GLN A 135 21.80 1.28 17.14
C GLN A 135 20.62 1.98 17.81
N GLU A 136 20.33 3.19 17.35
CA GLU A 136 19.12 3.89 17.77
C GLU A 136 17.87 3.15 17.25
N PRO A 137 16.84 2.97 18.10
CA PRO A 137 15.55 2.43 17.69
C PRO A 137 14.74 3.45 16.89
N ALA A 138 13.86 2.96 16.03
CA ALA A 138 12.87 3.80 15.37
C ALA A 138 11.89 4.39 16.41
N ASP A 139 11.59 5.69 16.30
CA ASP A 139 10.61 6.36 17.14
C ASP A 139 9.23 6.30 16.47
N ILE A 140 8.41 5.33 16.93
CA ILE A 140 7.07 5.09 16.40
C ILE A 140 6.14 6.30 16.54
N MET A 141 6.32 7.13 17.57
CA MET A 141 5.49 8.32 17.77
C MET A 141 5.86 9.41 16.77
N THR A 142 7.15 9.59 16.52
CA THR A 142 7.65 10.51 15.48
C THR A 142 7.21 10.05 14.09
N ILE A 143 7.32 8.75 13.78
CA ILE A 143 6.86 8.16 12.53
C ILE A 143 5.35 8.37 12.35
N GLY A 144 4.54 8.03 13.36
CA GLY A 144 3.08 8.18 13.31
C GLY A 144 2.66 9.64 13.10
N ALA A 145 3.33 10.58 13.77
CA ALA A 145 3.09 12.01 13.55
C ALA A 145 3.44 12.45 12.11
N GLY A 146 4.49 11.89 11.51
CA GLY A 146 4.83 12.11 10.11
C GLY A 146 3.77 11.59 9.15
N VAL A 147 3.28 10.37 9.36
CA VAL A 147 2.18 9.79 8.56
C VAL A 147 0.91 10.63 8.69
N LYS A 148 0.57 11.09 9.90
CA LYS A 148 -0.59 11.96 10.12
C LYS A 148 -0.49 13.28 9.35
N ARG A 149 0.68 13.92 9.33
CA ARG A 149 0.91 15.13 8.53
C ARG A 149 0.69 14.86 7.04
N ALA A 150 1.27 13.79 6.49
CA ALA A 150 1.07 13.41 5.09
C ALA A 150 -0.42 13.14 4.78
N PHE A 151 -1.14 12.49 5.70
CA PHE A 151 -2.57 12.24 5.57
C PHE A 151 -3.38 13.54 5.47
N ASP A 152 -3.12 14.47 6.39
CA ASP A 152 -3.80 15.77 6.45
C ASP A 152 -3.47 16.67 5.26
N GLU A 153 -2.24 16.59 4.75
CA GLU A 153 -1.80 17.34 3.57
C GLU A 153 -2.42 16.81 2.28
N VAL A 154 -2.58 15.50 2.14
CA VAL A 154 -2.90 14.86 0.84
C VAL A 154 -4.34 14.36 0.77
N LEU A 155 -4.80 13.55 1.75
CA LEU A 155 -6.09 12.87 1.67
C LEU A 155 -7.25 13.75 2.13
N VAL A 156 -7.07 14.52 3.20
CA VAL A 156 -8.15 15.37 3.74
C VAL A 156 -8.65 16.39 2.70
N PRO A 157 -7.78 17.17 2.00
CA PRO A 157 -8.24 18.13 0.99
C PRO A 157 -8.86 17.46 -0.24
N ALA A 158 -8.54 16.19 -0.49
CA ALA A 158 -9.10 15.40 -1.59
C ALA A 158 -10.46 14.78 -1.27
N GLY A 159 -11.04 15.02 -0.09
CA GLY A 159 -12.28 14.38 0.34
C GLY A 159 -12.11 12.93 0.80
N LEU A 160 -10.86 12.50 0.97
CA LEU A 160 -10.44 11.14 1.29
C LEU A 160 -10.04 11.00 2.78
N GLY A 161 -10.46 11.93 3.63
CA GLY A 161 -10.19 11.91 5.07
C GLY A 161 -10.84 10.77 5.85
N HIS A 162 -11.64 9.93 5.19
CA HIS A 162 -12.30 8.76 5.78
C HIS A 162 -11.48 7.47 5.66
N LEU A 163 -10.38 7.45 4.88
CA LEU A 163 -9.59 6.24 4.71
C LEU A 163 -8.93 5.79 6.00
N ALA A 164 -8.89 4.47 6.20
CA ALA A 164 -8.08 3.86 7.23
C ALA A 164 -6.61 3.74 6.80
N ILE A 165 -5.70 3.92 7.75
CA ILE A 165 -4.27 3.63 7.56
C ILE A 165 -3.94 2.31 8.26
N VAL A 166 -3.33 1.39 7.52
CA VAL A 166 -3.03 0.02 7.96
C VAL A 166 -1.52 -0.23 7.89
N ALA A 167 -1.01 -1.07 8.79
CA ALA A 167 0.40 -1.47 8.86
C ALA A 167 0.54 -2.96 9.19
N GLU A 168 1.62 -3.59 8.72
CA GLU A 168 1.91 -5.03 8.85
C GLU A 168 3.24 -5.25 9.59
N LEU A 169 3.30 -4.78 10.84
CA LEU A 169 4.54 -4.68 11.61
C LEU A 169 4.94 -6.02 12.27
N GLY A 170 5.51 -6.95 11.50
CA GLY A 170 5.99 -8.22 12.05
C GLY A 170 7.19 -8.07 12.98
N ARG A 171 8.34 -7.66 12.42
CA ARG A 171 9.62 -7.54 13.16
C ARG A 171 9.52 -6.59 14.35
N PHE A 172 8.93 -5.42 14.15
CA PHE A 172 8.83 -4.39 15.17
C PHE A 172 8.03 -4.82 16.40
N MET A 173 7.04 -5.69 16.23
CA MET A 173 6.15 -6.14 17.32
C MET A 173 6.72 -7.31 18.14
N LEU A 174 7.64 -8.09 17.57
CA LEU A 174 8.07 -9.37 18.13
C LEU A 174 9.55 -9.42 18.56
N ALA A 175 10.33 -8.41 18.18
CA ALA A 175 11.76 -8.35 18.49
C ALA A 175 12.04 -7.96 19.94
#